data_AF-D5ZNY8-F1
#
_entry.id   AF-D5ZNY8-F1
#
_cell.length_a   1.000
_cell.length_b   1.000
_cell.length_c   1.000
_cell.angle_alpha   90.00
_cell.angle_beta   90.00
_cell.angle_gamma   90.00
#
_symmetry.space_group_name_H-M   'P 1'
#
loop_
_entity.id
_entity.type
_entity.pdbx_description
1 polymer ?
#
loop_
_entity_poly.entity_id
_entity_poly.type
_entity_poly.pdbx_seq_one_letter_code
_entity_poly.pdbx_strand_id
1 'polypeptide(L)'
;MIDSDGTLIPAPSEKVGAHGTHKGFPGHHVFVATCDNTGEQLAATLHPGNVSANDAEVNIDILTRAVAQLPWWRRQKVLFRVDGAGFSHRLIDWIASAGGRQSPTFRWEYSVGWAFTAREQAAIEICDKRGLWQPAGGGPDGGVRENAFVADITALLGDLPGWPPHHRVIARKEPLHPRYVKDAGAYEIKHEARYQTFATNYRRGRSPTWTAGTASTPGPSPRSAIRRLPGSAWCPRAS
;
A
#
# COMPACT_ATOMS: atom_id res chain seq x y z
N MET A 1 -0.74 9.39 1.99
CA MET A 1 -0.68 8.03 2.55
C MET A 1 0.54 7.94 3.43
N ILE A 2 0.47 7.20 4.54
CA ILE A 2 1.62 6.87 5.38
C ILE A 2 1.94 5.40 5.15
N ASP A 3 3.18 5.09 4.81
CA ASP A 3 3.67 3.73 4.70
C ASP A 3 4.60 3.42 5.87
N SER A 4 4.51 2.22 6.43
CA SER A 4 5.39 1.74 7.50
C SER A 4 5.92 0.36 7.17
N ASP A 5 7.22 0.18 7.37
CA ASP A 5 7.91 -1.09 7.20
C ASP A 5 8.90 -1.34 8.35
N GLY A 6 9.09 -2.62 8.68
CA GLY A 6 10.00 -3.11 9.70
C GLY A 6 11.15 -3.92 9.08
N THR A 7 12.38 -3.43 9.24
CA THR A 7 13.58 -4.07 8.71
C THR A 7 14.50 -4.55 9.83
N LEU A 8 14.89 -5.83 9.75
CA LEU A 8 15.91 -6.40 10.63
C LEU A 8 17.32 -6.02 10.17
N ILE A 9 18.11 -5.50 11.09
CA ILE A 9 19.51 -5.12 10.85
C ILE A 9 20.42 -6.05 11.68
N PRO A 10 21.33 -6.80 11.06
CA PRO A 10 22.25 -7.68 11.79
C PRO A 10 23.22 -6.86 12.64
N ALA A 11 23.46 -7.33 13.86
CA ALA A 11 24.45 -6.76 14.77
C ALA A 11 25.64 -7.71 14.89
N PRO A 12 26.87 -7.27 14.59
CA PRO A 12 28.07 -8.12 14.66
C PRO A 12 28.62 -8.31 16.09
N SER A 13 27.94 -7.77 17.10
CA SER A 13 28.42 -7.73 18.49
C SER A 13 27.23 -7.68 19.45
N GLU A 14 27.44 -8.08 20.70
CA GLU A 14 26.45 -8.08 21.79
C GLU A 14 26.16 -6.67 22.33
N LYS A 15 25.83 -5.75 21.43
CA LYS A 15 25.38 -4.40 21.81
C LYS A 15 24.00 -4.49 22.47
N VAL A 16 23.70 -3.52 23.33
CA VAL A 16 22.38 -3.40 23.97
C VAL A 16 21.28 -3.44 22.90
N GLY A 17 20.29 -4.32 23.08
CA GLY A 17 19.18 -4.52 22.14
C GLY A 17 19.48 -5.47 20.96
N ALA A 18 20.70 -5.97 20.81
CA ALA A 18 21.06 -6.96 19.79
C ALA A 18 20.57 -8.37 20.18
N HIS A 19 19.26 -8.61 20.06
CA HIS A 19 18.63 -9.89 20.40
C HIS A 19 18.46 -10.78 19.17
N GLY A 20 18.28 -12.09 19.41
CA GLY A 20 17.97 -13.05 18.35
C GLY A 20 16.70 -12.68 17.60
N THR A 21 16.80 -12.59 16.27
CA THR A 21 15.69 -12.27 15.38
C THR A 21 14.97 -13.53 14.91
N HIS A 22 13.76 -13.39 14.36
CA HIS A 22 13.05 -14.51 13.73
C HIS A 22 13.80 -15.10 12.52
N LYS A 23 14.80 -14.39 11.98
CA LYS A 23 15.66 -14.86 10.86
C LYS A 23 16.91 -15.60 11.35
N GLY A 24 17.04 -15.83 12.66
CA GLY A 24 18.10 -16.66 13.23
C GLY A 24 19.46 -15.97 13.42
N PHE A 25 19.51 -14.64 13.33
CA PHE A 25 20.73 -13.86 13.63
C PHE A 25 20.46 -12.80 14.71
N PRO A 26 21.46 -12.42 15.53
CA PRO A 26 21.31 -11.32 16.48
C PRO A 26 21.28 -9.97 15.76
N GLY A 27 20.40 -9.06 16.20
CA GLY A 27 20.24 -7.78 15.53
C GLY A 27 19.26 -6.85 16.21
N HIS A 28 18.94 -5.77 15.50
CA HIS A 28 17.91 -4.81 15.87
C HIS A 28 16.79 -4.81 14.85
N HIS A 29 15.63 -4.30 15.23
CA HIS A 29 14.49 -4.13 14.35
C HIS A 29 14.21 -2.64 14.19
N VAL A 30 14.42 -2.11 12.99
CA VAL A 30 14.17 -0.69 12.67
C VAL A 30 12.84 -0.56 11.97
N PHE A 31 11.97 0.29 12.49
CA PHE A 31 10.72 0.67 11.84
C PHE A 31 10.87 2.07 11.27
N VAL A 32 10.41 2.25 10.04
CA VAL A 32 10.40 3.54 9.36
C VAL A 32 9.02 3.82 8.83
N ALA A 33 8.50 5.03 9.08
CA ALA A 33 7.27 5.51 8.49
C ALA A 33 7.54 6.67 7.53
N THR A 34 6.98 6.60 6.33
CA THR A 34 7.19 7.57 5.25
C THR A 34 5.87 8.14 4.74
N CYS A 35 5.92 9.36 4.21
CA CYS A 35 4.82 9.99 3.50
C CYS A 35 4.92 9.65 2.02
N ASP A 36 4.05 8.77 1.53
CA ASP A 36 4.06 8.32 0.14
C ASP A 36 3.90 9.48 -0.87
N ASN A 37 3.15 10.52 -0.49
CA ASN A 37 2.90 11.68 -1.35
C ASN A 37 4.15 12.55 -1.59
N THR A 38 5.09 12.59 -0.64
CA THR A 38 6.28 13.46 -0.69
C THR A 38 7.59 12.68 -0.73
N GLY A 39 7.55 11.38 -0.42
CA GLY A 39 8.74 10.54 -0.22
C GLY A 39 9.47 10.81 1.10
N GLU A 40 8.97 11.72 1.93
CA GLU A 40 9.65 12.13 3.17
C GLU A 40 9.51 11.08 4.27
N GLN A 41 10.59 10.86 5.02
CA GLN A 41 10.55 10.07 6.24
C GLN A 41 9.90 10.87 7.37
N LEU A 42 8.80 10.37 7.91
CA LEU A 42 8.05 11.01 9.00
C LEU A 42 8.53 10.55 10.38
N ALA A 43 8.92 9.29 10.52
CA ALA A 43 9.42 8.77 11.79
C ALA A 43 10.33 7.55 11.57
N ALA A 44 11.22 7.31 12.53
CA ALA A 44 11.91 6.03 12.67
C ALA A 44 12.07 5.67 14.14
N THR A 45 11.96 4.39 14.46
CA THR A 45 12.19 3.83 15.79
C THR A 45 13.08 2.60 15.71
N LEU A 46 13.92 2.42 16.73
CA LEU A 46 14.82 1.28 16.87
C LEU A 46 14.31 0.39 18.00
N HIS A 47 14.14 -0.89 17.74
CA HIS A 47 13.67 -1.88 18.70
C HIS A 47 14.65 -3.05 18.83
N PRO A 48 14.61 -3.78 19.96
CA PRO A 48 15.27 -5.07 20.11
C PRO A 48 14.97 -6.03 18.95
N GLY A 49 15.95 -6.82 18.52
CA GLY A 49 15.80 -7.75 17.37
C GLY A 49 14.72 -8.83 17.53
N ASN A 50 14.29 -9.13 18.76
CA ASN A 50 13.23 -10.08 19.05
C ASN A 50 11.81 -9.47 18.97
N VAL A 51 11.69 -8.16 18.72
CA VAL A 51 10.39 -7.51 18.46
C VAL A 51 9.85 -7.95 17.11
N SER A 52 8.58 -8.33 17.06
CA SER A 52 7.92 -8.76 15.82
C SER A 52 7.57 -7.57 14.93
N ALA A 53 7.65 -7.74 13.60
CA ALA A 53 7.14 -6.76 12.63
C ALA A 53 5.63 -6.49 12.82
N ASN A 54 4.91 -7.48 13.36
CA ASN A 54 3.46 -7.44 13.55
C ASN A 54 3.05 -6.97 14.95
N ASP A 55 4.00 -6.51 15.78
CA ASP A 55 3.69 -6.02 17.12
C ASP A 55 2.79 -4.78 17.04
N ALA A 56 1.63 -4.86 17.69
CA ALA A 56 0.60 -3.83 17.62
C ALA A 56 1.07 -2.51 18.23
N GLU A 57 1.77 -2.57 19.37
CA GLU A 57 2.17 -1.37 20.11
C GLU A 57 3.26 -0.62 19.36
N VAL A 58 4.20 -1.37 18.77
CA VAL A 58 5.27 -0.80 17.96
C VAL A 58 4.71 -0.09 16.73
N ASN A 59 3.78 -0.74 16.04
CA ASN A 59 3.13 -0.13 14.87
C ASN A 59 2.26 1.09 15.25
N ILE A 60 1.51 1.03 16.35
CA ILE A 60 0.73 2.17 16.83
C ILE A 60 1.65 3.34 17.22
N ASP A 61 2.77 3.08 17.90
CA ASP A 61 3.73 4.12 18.31
C ASP A 61 4.33 4.83 17.09
N ILE A 62 4.91 4.08 16.13
CA ILE A 62 5.53 4.69 14.94
C ILE A 62 4.51 5.46 14.09
N LEU A 63 3.30 4.92 13.90
CA LEU A 63 2.25 5.60 13.13
C LEU A 63 1.70 6.82 13.86
N THR A 64 1.62 6.77 15.20
CA THR A 64 1.26 7.95 16.01
C THR A 64 2.29 9.06 15.82
N ARG A 65 3.59 8.74 15.87
CA ARG A 65 4.67 9.71 15.60
C ARG A 65 4.59 10.27 14.19
N ALA A 66 4.34 9.42 13.19
CA ALA A 66 4.22 9.82 11.80
C ALA A 66 3.03 10.78 11.57
N VAL A 67 1.86 10.47 12.11
CA VAL A 67 0.68 11.36 12.06
C VAL A 67 0.97 12.70 12.74
N ALA A 68 1.75 12.71 13.81
CA ALA A 68 2.12 13.93 14.52
C ALA A 68 3.04 14.85 13.71
N GLN A 69 3.76 14.35 12.71
CA GLN A 69 4.55 15.18 11.79
C GLN A 69 3.70 15.86 10.71
N LEU A 70 2.51 15.35 10.41
CA LEU A 70 1.66 15.96 9.39
C LEU A 70 1.08 17.30 9.87
N PRO A 71 0.88 18.29 8.99
CA PRO A 71 0.08 19.48 9.31
C PRO A 71 -1.31 19.08 9.80
N TRP A 72 -1.85 19.78 10.81
CA TRP A 72 -3.06 19.34 11.51
C TRP A 72 -4.27 19.12 10.57
N TRP A 73 -4.43 19.95 9.55
CA TRP A 73 -5.50 19.83 8.55
C TRP A 73 -5.37 18.61 7.63
N ARG A 74 -4.18 18.00 7.52
CA ARG A 74 -3.93 16.79 6.74
C ARG A 74 -4.12 15.49 7.53
N ARG A 75 -4.27 15.57 8.86
CA ARG A 75 -4.43 14.39 9.73
C ARG A 75 -5.83 13.76 9.67
N GLN A 76 -6.80 14.43 9.06
CA GLN A 76 -8.19 13.96 9.03
C GLN A 76 -8.38 12.74 8.12
N LYS A 77 -7.68 12.68 6.99
CA LYS A 77 -7.84 11.64 5.97
C LYS A 77 -6.49 11.01 5.70
N VAL A 78 -6.22 9.90 6.35
CA VAL A 78 -4.95 9.19 6.26
C VAL A 78 -5.23 7.76 5.84
N LEU A 79 -4.60 7.35 4.74
CA LEU A 79 -4.48 5.95 4.37
C LEU A 79 -3.15 5.43 4.93
N PHE A 80 -3.23 4.40 5.76
CA PHE A 80 -2.09 3.68 6.30
C PHE A 80 -1.81 2.45 5.46
N ARG A 81 -0.57 2.30 5.00
CA ARG A 81 -0.03 1.04 4.47
C ARG A 81 0.97 0.51 5.48
N VAL A 82 0.84 -0.77 5.79
CA VAL A 82 1.79 -1.46 6.67
C VAL A 82 2.23 -2.70 5.91
N ASP A 83 3.50 -2.73 5.53
CA ASP A 83 4.10 -3.88 4.85
C ASP A 83 4.41 -4.93 5.91
N GLY A 84 3.68 -6.04 5.86
CA GLY A 84 3.73 -7.08 6.88
C GLY A 84 2.38 -7.72 7.15
N ALA A 85 2.43 -8.83 7.88
CA ALA A 85 1.28 -9.55 8.41
C ALA A 85 0.68 -8.78 9.60
N GLY A 86 0.38 -7.49 9.41
CA GLY A 86 -0.14 -6.52 10.39
C GLY A 86 -1.57 -6.84 10.84
N PHE A 87 -1.82 -8.11 11.18
CA PHE A 87 -3.09 -8.70 11.58
C PHE A 87 -3.48 -8.44 13.02
N SER A 88 -2.79 -7.54 13.73
CA SER A 88 -3.24 -7.26 15.07
C SER A 88 -4.58 -6.53 14.97
N HIS A 89 -5.64 -7.18 15.46
CA HIS A 89 -6.96 -6.56 15.62
C HIS A 89 -6.82 -5.19 16.29
N ARG A 90 -5.93 -5.10 17.29
CA ARG A 90 -5.61 -3.86 18.00
C ARG A 90 -5.13 -2.73 17.09
N LEU A 91 -4.20 -2.98 16.15
CA LEU A 91 -3.76 -1.96 15.19
C LEU A 91 -4.92 -1.52 14.29
N ILE A 92 -5.67 -2.48 13.76
CA ILE A 92 -6.78 -2.20 12.86
C ILE A 92 -7.92 -1.45 13.55
N ASP A 93 -8.22 -1.76 14.80
CA ASP A 93 -9.19 -1.05 15.63
C ASP A 93 -8.71 0.38 15.97
N TRP A 94 -7.41 0.54 16.23
CA TRP A 94 -6.81 1.87 16.42
C TRP A 94 -6.94 2.72 15.15
N ILE A 95 -6.68 2.15 13.97
CA ILE A 95 -6.87 2.87 12.70
C ILE A 95 -8.35 3.17 12.47
N ALA A 96 -9.24 2.19 12.65
CA ALA A 96 -10.68 2.34 12.40
C ALA A 96 -11.33 3.37 13.32
N SER A 97 -10.82 3.54 14.55
CA SER A 97 -11.24 4.58 15.51
C SER A 97 -10.53 5.92 15.30
N ALA A 98 -9.75 6.08 14.22
CA ALA A 98 -8.93 7.24 13.92
C ALA A 98 -8.00 7.67 15.07
N GLY A 99 -7.44 6.68 15.78
CA GLY A 99 -6.63 6.86 16.99
C GLY A 99 -7.44 7.43 18.16
N GLY A 100 -8.70 7.02 18.30
CA GLY A 100 -9.62 7.46 19.36
C GLY A 100 -10.24 8.85 19.17
N ARG A 101 -10.11 9.45 17.99
CA ARG A 101 -10.65 10.78 17.70
C ARG A 101 -12.16 10.71 17.51
N GLN A 102 -12.88 11.58 18.22
CA GLN A 102 -14.35 11.56 18.29
C GLN A 102 -15.04 12.25 17.10
N SER A 103 -14.34 13.16 16.41
CA SER A 103 -14.96 13.89 15.31
C SER A 103 -15.18 12.98 14.10
N PRO A 104 -16.40 12.92 13.52
CA PRO A 104 -16.71 12.09 12.35
C PRO A 104 -16.01 12.56 11.06
N THR A 105 -15.35 13.72 11.10
CA THR A 105 -14.51 14.20 9.99
C THR A 105 -13.21 13.42 9.85
N PHE A 106 -12.73 12.77 10.91
CA PHE A 106 -11.58 11.89 10.84
C PHE A 106 -12.01 10.57 10.20
N ARG A 107 -11.37 10.27 9.07
CA ARG A 107 -11.54 9.03 8.33
C ARG A 107 -10.19 8.46 8.02
N TRP A 108 -9.79 7.49 8.83
CA TRP A 108 -8.56 6.76 8.66
C TRP A 108 -8.86 5.43 7.97
N GLU A 109 -8.05 5.14 6.97
CA GLU A 109 -8.19 3.97 6.12
C GLU A 109 -6.91 3.15 6.21
N TYR A 110 -6.99 1.85 5.94
CA TYR A 110 -5.82 0.97 5.91
C TYR A 110 -5.77 0.11 4.66
N SER A 111 -4.55 -0.30 4.32
CA SER A 111 -4.21 -1.38 3.41
C SER A 111 -3.10 -2.18 4.05
N VAL A 112 -3.44 -3.33 4.62
CA VAL A 112 -2.49 -4.22 5.31
C VAL A 112 -2.46 -5.57 4.62
N GLY A 113 -1.32 -6.28 4.64
CA GLY A 113 -1.25 -7.63 4.09
C GLY A 113 -2.35 -8.53 4.68
N TRP A 114 -2.82 -9.51 3.92
CA TRP A 114 -3.75 -10.58 4.33
C TRP A 114 -3.12 -11.94 4.14
N ALA A 115 -3.28 -12.83 5.12
CA ALA A 115 -2.64 -14.14 5.11
C ALA A 115 -3.24 -14.96 3.97
N PHE A 116 -2.38 -15.58 3.16
CA PHE A 116 -2.80 -16.39 2.04
C PHE A 116 -2.79 -17.88 2.41
N THR A 117 -3.82 -18.30 3.15
CA THR A 117 -3.94 -19.69 3.67
C THR A 117 -4.81 -20.55 2.77
N ALA A 118 -5.05 -21.81 3.17
CA ALA A 118 -5.97 -22.70 2.47
C ALA A 118 -7.40 -22.13 2.34
N ARG A 119 -7.85 -21.31 3.30
CA ARG A 119 -9.16 -20.63 3.24
C ARG A 119 -9.21 -19.65 2.07
N GLU A 120 -8.19 -18.82 1.91
CA GLU A 120 -8.10 -17.86 0.81
C GLU A 120 -7.89 -18.57 -0.54
N GLN A 121 -7.12 -19.66 -0.57
CA GLN A 121 -6.97 -20.49 -1.77
C GLN A 121 -8.33 -21.04 -2.25
N ALA A 122 -9.16 -21.55 -1.34
CA ALA A 122 -10.50 -22.01 -1.67
C ALA A 122 -11.40 -20.88 -2.20
N ALA A 123 -11.30 -19.68 -1.63
CA ALA A 123 -12.01 -18.50 -2.14
C ALA A 123 -11.55 -18.10 -3.55
N ILE A 124 -10.24 -18.20 -3.82
CA ILE A 124 -9.67 -17.95 -5.15
C ILE A 124 -10.19 -18.95 -6.18
N GLU A 125 -10.27 -20.23 -5.84
CA GLU A 125 -10.84 -21.23 -6.75
C GLU A 125 -12.29 -20.91 -7.14
N ILE A 126 -13.07 -20.36 -6.19
CA ILE A 126 -14.44 -19.89 -6.48
C ILE A 126 -14.40 -18.68 -7.41
N CYS A 127 -13.46 -17.75 -7.21
CA CYS A 127 -13.29 -16.59 -8.10
C CYS A 127 -12.95 -17.00 -9.53
N ASP A 128 -12.05 -17.96 -9.70
CA ASP A 128 -11.69 -18.52 -11.01
C ASP A 128 -12.91 -19.19 -11.67
N LYS A 129 -13.63 -20.06 -10.93
CA LYS A 129 -14.82 -20.77 -11.45
C LYS A 129 -15.98 -19.84 -11.83
N ARG A 130 -16.15 -18.73 -11.09
CA ARG A 130 -17.28 -17.80 -11.27
C ARG A 130 -16.92 -16.55 -12.08
N GLY A 131 -15.67 -16.41 -12.53
CA GLY A 131 -15.23 -15.24 -13.29
C GLY A 131 -15.32 -13.93 -12.52
N LEU A 132 -14.97 -13.94 -11.23
CA LEU A 132 -15.11 -12.76 -10.35
C LEU A 132 -13.92 -11.78 -10.43
N TRP A 133 -12.89 -12.13 -11.18
CA TRP A 133 -11.69 -11.32 -11.37
C TRP A 133 -11.96 -10.09 -12.22
N GLN A 134 -11.43 -8.96 -11.77
CA GLN A 134 -11.46 -7.69 -12.48
C GLN A 134 -10.02 -7.31 -12.87
N PRO A 135 -9.78 -6.76 -14.06
CA PRO A 135 -8.46 -6.25 -14.41
C PRO A 135 -7.99 -5.21 -13.38
N ALA A 136 -6.74 -5.31 -12.94
CA ALA A 136 -6.15 -4.33 -12.03
C ALA A 136 -5.84 -3.04 -12.81
N GLY A 137 -6.30 -1.91 -12.28
CA GLY A 137 -5.88 -0.59 -12.76
C GLY A 137 -4.46 -0.23 -12.32
N GLY A 138 -3.89 0.85 -12.86
CA GLY A 138 -2.68 1.47 -12.29
C GLY A 138 -1.36 1.22 -13.02
N GLY A 139 -1.37 1.23 -14.36
CA GLY A 139 -0.19 1.75 -15.07
C GLY A 139 0.05 3.23 -14.67
N PRO A 140 1.28 3.76 -14.77
CA PRO A 140 1.58 5.17 -14.47
C PRO A 140 0.63 6.18 -15.14
N ASP A 141 0.05 5.78 -16.28
CA ASP A 141 -0.88 6.59 -17.08
C ASP A 141 -2.36 6.21 -16.91
N GLY A 142 -2.72 5.44 -15.86
CA GLY A 142 -4.08 4.96 -15.66
C GLY A 142 -4.50 3.80 -16.58
N GLY A 143 -3.57 3.23 -17.34
CA GLY A 143 -3.78 2.03 -18.14
C GLY A 143 -4.05 0.80 -17.27
N VAL A 144 -4.89 -0.11 -17.76
CA VAL A 144 -5.05 -1.45 -17.21
C VAL A 144 -3.72 -2.19 -17.33
N ARG A 145 -3.29 -2.87 -16.27
CA ARG A 145 -2.11 -3.73 -16.35
C ARG A 145 -2.50 -5.01 -17.07
N GLU A 146 -1.92 -5.25 -18.24
CA GLU A 146 -2.05 -6.52 -18.95
C GLU A 146 -1.55 -7.62 -18.02
N ASN A 147 -2.45 -8.52 -17.62
CA ASN A 147 -2.21 -9.69 -16.76
C ASN A 147 -2.20 -9.46 -15.23
N ALA A 148 -2.65 -8.33 -14.71
CA ALA A 148 -2.92 -8.22 -13.28
C ALA A 148 -4.42 -8.17 -13.02
N PHE A 149 -4.89 -8.92 -12.03
CA PHE A 149 -6.30 -9.04 -11.69
C PHE A 149 -6.52 -8.86 -10.20
N VAL A 150 -7.68 -8.34 -9.82
CA VAL A 150 -8.13 -8.19 -8.44
C VAL A 150 -9.55 -8.74 -8.26
N ALA A 151 -9.82 -9.30 -7.09
CA ALA A 151 -11.16 -9.78 -6.71
C ALA A 151 -11.42 -9.44 -5.24
N ASP A 152 -12.65 -9.01 -4.95
CA ASP A 152 -13.12 -8.91 -3.56
C ASP A 152 -13.56 -10.29 -3.09
N ILE A 153 -12.79 -10.89 -2.18
CA ILE A 153 -13.05 -12.24 -1.66
C ILE A 153 -13.76 -12.22 -0.31
N THR A 154 -14.12 -11.04 0.22
CA THR A 154 -14.68 -10.88 1.57
C THR A 154 -15.88 -11.80 1.80
N ALA A 155 -16.85 -11.79 0.88
CA ALA A 155 -18.05 -12.61 0.99
C ALA A 155 -17.78 -14.12 0.86
N LEU A 156 -16.66 -14.50 0.24
CA LEU A 156 -16.25 -15.90 0.06
C LEU A 156 -15.52 -16.45 1.28
N LEU A 157 -14.96 -15.57 2.12
CA LEU A 157 -14.34 -15.98 3.37
C LEU A 157 -15.40 -16.31 4.43
N GLY A 158 -16.64 -15.87 4.28
CA GLY A 158 -17.70 -16.04 5.29
C GLY A 158 -17.68 -14.90 6.30
N ASP A 159 -18.10 -15.18 7.53
CA ASP A 159 -18.08 -14.15 8.58
C ASP A 159 -16.63 -13.84 9.02
N LEU A 160 -16.40 -12.56 9.31
CA LEU A 160 -15.12 -12.02 9.75
C LEU A 160 -15.34 -11.34 11.12
N PRO A 161 -15.69 -12.11 12.17
CA PRO A 161 -15.94 -11.55 13.48
C PRO A 161 -14.66 -10.92 14.03
N GLY A 162 -14.83 -9.81 14.77
CA GLY A 162 -13.71 -9.08 15.38
C GLY A 162 -13.01 -8.08 14.46
N TRP A 163 -13.42 -7.95 13.19
CA TRP A 163 -12.94 -6.90 12.30
C TRP A 163 -13.89 -5.68 12.29
N PRO A 164 -13.38 -4.46 12.10
CA PRO A 164 -14.20 -3.26 12.14
C PRO A 164 -15.17 -3.18 10.94
N PRO A 165 -16.20 -2.31 11.01
CA PRO A 165 -17.13 -2.12 9.91
C PRO A 165 -16.42 -1.79 8.59
N HIS A 166 -16.99 -2.29 7.50
CA HIS A 166 -16.46 -2.12 6.13
C HIS A 166 -15.10 -2.78 5.87
N HIS A 167 -14.64 -3.67 6.76
CA HIS A 167 -13.48 -4.52 6.48
C HIS A 167 -13.72 -5.38 5.24
N ARG A 168 -12.76 -5.35 4.32
CA ARG A 168 -12.78 -6.09 3.05
C ARG A 168 -11.44 -6.75 2.84
N VAL A 169 -11.47 -7.95 2.27
CA VAL A 169 -10.28 -8.69 1.86
C VAL A 169 -10.26 -8.79 0.34
N ILE A 170 -9.18 -8.27 -0.24
CA ILE A 170 -8.97 -8.23 -1.68
C ILE A 170 -7.85 -9.21 -2.04
N ALA A 171 -8.08 -10.05 -3.03
CA ALA A 171 -7.06 -10.86 -3.66
C ALA A 171 -6.56 -10.17 -4.93
N ARG A 172 -5.26 -10.25 -5.18
CA ARG A 172 -4.58 -9.85 -6.41
C ARG A 172 -3.89 -11.07 -7.00
N LYS A 173 -3.99 -11.23 -8.31
CA LYS A 173 -3.43 -12.32 -9.11
C LYS A 173 -2.61 -11.76 -10.25
N GLU A 174 -1.38 -12.24 -10.40
CA GLU A 174 -0.46 -11.87 -11.49
C GLU A 174 0.32 -13.10 -11.96
N PRO A 175 0.83 -13.14 -13.20
CA PRO A 175 1.72 -14.21 -13.66
C PRO A 175 2.91 -14.40 -12.74
N LEU A 176 3.26 -15.66 -12.45
CA LEU A 176 4.41 -15.97 -11.63
C LEU A 176 5.69 -15.68 -12.42
N HIS A 177 6.37 -14.59 -12.07
CA HIS A 177 7.64 -14.24 -12.69
C HIS A 177 8.76 -15.21 -12.26
N PRO A 178 9.69 -15.63 -13.15
CA PRO A 178 10.76 -16.58 -12.85
C PRO A 178 11.59 -16.25 -11.60
N ARG A 179 11.83 -14.95 -11.36
CA ARG A 179 12.54 -14.45 -10.16
C ARG A 179 11.93 -14.91 -8.83
N TYR A 180 10.61 -15.11 -8.77
CA TYR A 180 9.90 -15.44 -7.54
C TYR A 180 9.61 -16.93 -7.38
N VAL A 181 9.93 -17.76 -8.38
CA VAL A 181 9.64 -19.21 -8.34
C VAL A 181 10.29 -19.90 -7.13
N LYS A 182 11.50 -19.47 -6.76
CA LYS A 182 12.24 -20.00 -5.60
C LYS A 182 11.57 -19.71 -4.24
N ASP A 183 10.79 -18.64 -4.17
CA ASP A 183 10.13 -18.15 -2.95
C ASP A 183 8.62 -18.46 -2.97
N ALA A 184 8.13 -19.07 -4.06
CA ALA A 184 6.71 -19.30 -4.31
C ALA A 184 6.20 -20.54 -3.58
N GLY A 185 4.96 -20.46 -3.09
CA GLY A 185 4.28 -21.61 -2.49
C GLY A 185 3.88 -22.67 -3.52
N ALA A 186 3.63 -23.90 -3.07
CA ALA A 186 3.17 -24.99 -3.95
C ALA A 186 1.89 -24.63 -4.73
N TYR A 187 0.99 -23.86 -4.12
CA TYR A 187 -0.22 -23.37 -4.78
C TYR A 187 0.10 -22.41 -5.94
N GLU A 188 1.05 -21.49 -5.76
CA GLU A 188 1.45 -20.51 -6.77
C GLU A 188 2.15 -21.18 -7.95
N ILE A 189 3.03 -22.16 -7.68
CA ILE A 189 3.70 -22.96 -8.71
C ILE A 189 2.69 -23.74 -9.54
N LYS A 190 1.73 -24.41 -8.88
CA LYS A 190 0.68 -25.20 -9.55
C LYS A 190 -0.17 -24.35 -10.51
N HIS A 191 -0.43 -23.09 -10.15
CA HIS A 191 -1.30 -22.20 -10.92
C HIS A 191 -0.53 -21.20 -11.79
N GLU A 192 0.80 -21.29 -11.83
CA GLU A 192 1.69 -20.37 -12.55
C GLU A 192 1.39 -18.88 -12.29
N ALA A 193 0.88 -18.59 -11.08
CA ALA A 193 0.40 -17.27 -10.70
C ALA A 193 0.84 -16.94 -9.27
N ARG A 194 1.23 -15.69 -9.08
CA ARG A 194 1.51 -15.11 -7.78
C ARG A 194 0.22 -14.52 -7.21
N TYR A 195 -0.03 -14.81 -5.94
CA TYR A 195 -1.20 -14.32 -5.22
C TYR A 195 -0.78 -13.38 -4.09
N GLN A 196 -1.47 -12.26 -3.98
CA GLN A 196 -1.32 -11.34 -2.86
C GLN A 196 -2.71 -11.02 -2.33
N THR A 197 -2.91 -11.23 -1.03
CA THR A 197 -4.14 -10.84 -0.35
C THR A 197 -3.84 -9.66 0.56
N PHE A 198 -4.77 -8.71 0.66
CA PHE A 198 -4.67 -7.58 1.57
C PHE A 198 -6.05 -7.19 2.10
N ALA A 199 -6.08 -6.67 3.32
CA ALA A 199 -7.28 -6.16 3.96
C ALA A 199 -7.34 -4.64 3.91
N THR A 200 -8.55 -4.11 3.73
CA THR A 200 -8.82 -2.68 3.68
C THR A 200 -10.21 -2.34 4.18
N ASN A 201 -10.39 -1.16 4.78
CA ASN A 201 -11.71 -0.58 5.06
C ASN A 201 -12.09 0.52 4.05
N TYR A 202 -11.35 0.61 2.95
CA TYR A 202 -11.55 1.63 1.93
C TYR A 202 -12.95 1.51 1.28
N ARG A 203 -13.70 2.63 1.26
CA ARG A 203 -15.06 2.70 0.74
C ARG A 203 -15.04 3.11 -0.74
N ARG A 204 -15.61 2.28 -1.63
CA ARG A 204 -15.76 2.59 -3.07
C ARG A 204 -16.41 3.98 -3.28
N GLY A 205 -15.81 4.80 -4.16
CA GLY A 205 -16.36 6.10 -4.59
C GLY A 205 -15.33 7.21 -4.82
N ARG A 206 -14.04 7.00 -4.51
CA ARG A 206 -13.00 8.03 -4.67
C ARG A 206 -11.61 7.40 -4.77
N SER A 207 -11.43 6.53 -5.76
CA SER A 207 -10.34 5.57 -5.81
C SER A 207 -8.97 6.19 -5.51
N PRO A 208 -8.12 5.57 -4.67
CA PRO A 208 -6.69 5.72 -4.84
C PRO A 208 -6.39 5.30 -6.29
N THR A 209 -5.44 5.96 -6.94
CA THR A 209 -5.10 5.88 -8.36
C THR A 209 -4.85 4.48 -8.94
N TRP A 210 -4.99 3.42 -8.15
CA TRP A 210 -5.00 2.02 -8.57
C TRP A 210 -6.38 1.40 -8.85
N THR A 211 -7.50 2.06 -8.52
CA THR A 211 -8.86 1.48 -8.72
C THR A 211 -9.92 2.39 -9.38
N ALA A 212 -9.58 3.56 -9.94
CA ALA A 212 -10.45 4.20 -10.94
C ALA A 212 -9.65 5.03 -11.93
N GLY A 213 -9.87 4.75 -13.20
CA GLY A 213 -9.64 5.73 -14.26
C GLY A 213 -10.64 6.86 -14.11
N THR A 214 -10.16 8.06 -13.84
CA THR A 214 -10.93 9.28 -14.09
C THR A 214 -10.90 9.52 -15.59
N ALA A 215 -12.03 9.32 -16.25
CA ALA A 215 -12.24 9.83 -17.60
C ALA A 215 -12.23 11.36 -17.54
N SER A 216 -11.10 11.97 -17.88
CA SER A 216 -11.05 13.36 -18.32
C SER A 216 -11.06 13.37 -19.84
N THR A 217 -12.11 13.93 -20.42
CA THR A 217 -12.27 14.22 -21.85
C THR A 217 -11.03 14.95 -22.38
N PRO A 218 -10.42 14.54 -23.51
CA PRO A 218 -9.25 15.23 -24.02
C PRO A 218 -9.66 16.58 -24.64
N GLY A 219 -9.21 17.68 -24.04
CA GLY A 219 -9.12 18.96 -24.73
C GLY A 219 -8.04 18.91 -25.81
N PRO A 220 -8.13 19.73 -26.88
CA PRO A 220 -7.24 19.60 -28.03
C PRO A 220 -5.79 20.01 -27.68
N SER A 221 -4.85 19.17 -28.10
CA SER A 221 -3.41 19.36 -28.02
C SER A 221 -2.94 20.61 -28.80
N PRO A 222 -2.08 21.48 -28.24
CA PRO A 222 -1.42 22.52 -29.00
C PRO A 222 -0.22 21.92 -29.74
N ARG A 223 -0.35 21.77 -31.06
CA ARG A 223 0.78 21.53 -31.96
C ARG A 223 1.73 22.72 -31.93
N SER A 224 3.02 22.39 -31.93
CA SER A 224 4.15 23.27 -32.20
C SER A 224 3.93 24.13 -33.44
N ALA A 225 4.00 25.45 -33.26
CA ALA A 225 4.11 26.43 -34.34
C ALA A 225 5.26 27.39 -34.02
N ILE A 226 6.49 26.96 -34.32
CA ILE A 226 7.61 27.89 -34.48
C ILE A 226 7.40 28.55 -35.84
N ARG A 227 6.84 29.76 -35.82
CA ARG A 227 6.72 30.62 -37.01
C ARG A 227 8.01 31.43 -37.13
N ARG A 228 8.80 31.13 -38.16
CA ARG A 228 9.93 31.96 -38.61
C ARG A 228 9.41 33.36 -38.97
N LEU A 229 10.04 34.40 -38.43
CA LEU A 229 9.89 35.76 -38.92
C LEU A 229 10.85 35.99 -40.10
N PRO A 230 10.42 36.54 -41.24
CA PRO A 230 11.32 36.97 -42.29
C PRO A 230 11.87 38.36 -41.95
N GLY A 231 13.17 38.54 -42.13
CA GLY A 231 13.78 39.86 -42.11
C GLY A 231 13.50 40.64 -43.40
N SER A 232 13.36 41.95 -43.26
CA SER A 232 13.85 42.91 -44.24
C SER A 232 14.03 44.27 -43.56
N ALA A 233 15.09 44.95 -43.99
CA ALA A 233 15.56 46.26 -43.56
C ALA A 233 14.50 47.35 -43.70
N TRP A 234 14.70 48.50 -43.04
CA TRP A 234 14.65 49.83 -43.67
C TRP A 234 15.09 50.87 -42.62
N CYS A 235 16.17 51.59 -42.95
CA CYS A 235 16.61 52.87 -42.37
C CYS A 235 16.15 53.96 -43.36
N PRO A 236 15.84 55.21 -42.98
CA PRO A 236 16.89 56.18 -42.66
C PRO A 236 16.58 57.29 -41.62
N ARG A 237 17.72 57.83 -41.15
CA ARG A 237 18.12 59.10 -40.49
C ARG A 237 17.17 60.30 -40.25
N ALA A 238 17.68 61.09 -39.29
CA ALA A 238 17.61 62.54 -39.01
C ALA A 238 16.70 62.86 -37.81
N SER A 239 17.17 63.48 -36.72
CA SER A 239 18.17 64.55 -36.57
C SER A 239 18.95 64.40 -35.27
#